data_AF-A0ABD1WUV4-F1
#
_entry.id   AF-A0ABD1WUV4-F1
#
_cell.length_a   1.000
_cell.length_b   1.000
_cell.length_c   1.000
_cell.angle_alpha   90.00
_cell.angle_beta   90.00
_cell.angle_gamma   90.00
#
_symmetry.space_group_name_H-M   'P 1'
#
loop_
_entity.id
_entity.type
_entity.pdbx_description
1 polymer ?
#
loop_
_entity_poly.entity_id
_entity_poly.type
_entity_poly.pdbx_seq_one_letter_code
_entity_poly.pdbx_strand_id
1 'polypeptide(L)'
;MPQSAQYPSQQSSLQAQYPLIGEEIFVGLEDEETKIRDQLLGWPEHLQIISISGTPALGKTTLAKKLYHDPNIVYHFHKRSWCAVSQTYQRRNILIDILTSMSGLNKDAIMDMDDESLG
;
A
#
# COMPACT_ATOMS: atom_id res chain seq x y z
N MET A 1 -39.20 32.30 13.65
CA MET A 1 -38.00 32.06 12.83
C MET A 1 -36.80 31.94 13.77
N PRO A 2 -36.13 30.78 13.87
CA PRO A 2 -34.88 30.67 14.61
C PRO A 2 -33.67 31.01 13.73
N GLN A 3 -32.68 31.63 14.35
CA GLN A 3 -31.43 32.12 13.77
C GLN A 3 -30.53 30.98 13.25
N SER A 4 -29.75 31.30 12.23
CA SER A 4 -28.74 30.48 11.57
C SER A 4 -27.71 29.90 12.55
N ALA A 5 -27.63 28.57 12.63
CA ALA A 5 -26.54 27.86 13.27
C ALA A 5 -25.29 27.94 12.37
N GLN A 6 -24.22 28.57 12.86
CA GLN A 6 -22.89 28.46 12.28
C GLN A 6 -22.29 27.11 12.65
N TYR A 7 -21.95 26.29 11.65
CA TYR A 7 -21.17 25.08 11.84
C TYR A 7 -19.67 25.44 11.87
N PRO A 8 -18.91 25.07 12.91
CA PRO A 8 -17.47 25.18 12.85
C PRO A 8 -16.93 24.15 11.85
N SER A 9 -16.21 24.64 10.85
CA SER A 9 -15.40 23.83 9.94
C SER A 9 -14.27 23.16 10.73
N GLN A 10 -14.46 21.90 11.12
CA GLN A 10 -13.34 21.05 11.51
C GLN A 10 -12.73 20.47 10.23
N GLN A 11 -11.59 21.04 9.81
CA GLN A 11 -10.63 20.30 8.98
C GLN A 11 -10.03 19.21 9.86
N SER A 12 -10.61 18.03 9.85
CA SER A 12 -9.97 16.81 10.37
C SER A 12 -9.13 16.23 9.24
N SER A 13 -7.86 16.64 9.18
CA SER A 13 -6.84 15.84 8.53
C SER A 13 -6.89 14.44 9.13
N LEU A 14 -7.31 13.44 8.35
CA LEU A 14 -7.11 12.03 8.69
C LEU A 14 -5.61 11.70 8.53
N GLN A 15 -4.75 12.39 9.26
CA GLN A 15 -3.54 11.74 9.73
C GLN A 15 -3.98 10.85 10.88
N ALA A 16 -4.45 9.66 10.54
CA ALA A 16 -4.39 8.57 11.49
C ALA A 16 -2.90 8.44 11.85
N GLN A 17 -2.52 9.03 12.99
CA GLN A 17 -1.29 8.66 13.67
C GLN A 17 -1.48 7.20 14.05
N TYR A 18 -1.07 6.29 13.17
CA TYR A 18 -0.94 4.90 13.51
C TYR A 18 0.04 4.83 14.67
N PRO A 19 -0.37 4.25 15.82
CA PRO A 19 0.56 3.98 16.89
C PRO A 19 1.75 3.22 16.30
N LEU A 20 2.95 3.67 16.62
CA LEU A 20 4.18 2.94 16.34
C LEU A 20 4.01 1.52 16.91
N ILE A 21 3.80 0.57 16.00
CA ILE A 21 4.05 -0.87 16.14
C ILE A 21 3.64 -1.40 17.52
N GLY A 22 2.33 -1.66 17.67
CA GLY A 22 2.00 -2.95 18.28
C GLY A 22 2.45 -3.98 17.27
N GLU A 23 3.42 -4.82 17.61
CA GLU A 23 3.62 -6.07 16.87
C GLU A 23 2.26 -6.75 16.87
N GLU A 24 1.54 -6.68 15.74
CA GLU A 24 0.36 -7.52 15.54
C GLU A 24 0.90 -8.94 15.68
N ILE A 25 0.55 -9.61 16.79
CA ILE A 25 0.95 -10.99 17.05
C ILE A 25 0.28 -11.82 15.97
N PHE A 26 1.04 -12.06 14.92
CA PHE A 26 0.62 -12.75 13.72
C PHE A 26 1.13 -14.17 13.83
N VAL A 27 0.22 -15.08 14.15
CA VAL A 27 0.49 -16.51 14.37
C VAL A 27 -0.30 -17.36 13.38
N GLY A 28 0.32 -18.40 12.84
CA GLY A 28 -0.32 -19.41 12.00
C GLY A 28 -0.23 -19.18 10.48
N LEU A 29 0.66 -18.31 10.02
CA LEU A 29 0.94 -18.05 8.61
C LEU A 29 2.46 -17.92 8.35
N GLU A 30 3.27 -18.50 9.23
CA GLU A 30 4.74 -18.44 9.20
C GLU A 30 5.33 -19.17 7.99
N ASP A 31 4.71 -20.29 7.59
CA ASP A 31 5.12 -21.08 6.43
C ASP A 31 4.87 -20.30 5.13
N GLU A 32 3.70 -19.67 5.02
CA GLU A 32 3.32 -18.80 3.90
C GLU A 32 4.20 -17.57 3.82
N GLU A 33 4.48 -16.94 4.96
CA GLU A 33 5.42 -15.82 5.06
C GLU A 33 6.80 -16.21 4.55
N THR A 34 7.34 -17.33 5.02
CA THR A 34 8.66 -17.83 4.60
C THR A 34 8.67 -18.13 3.10
N LYS A 35 7.65 -18.84 2.60
CA LYS A 35 7.54 -19.20 1.19
C LYS A 35 7.42 -17.98 0.26
N ILE A 36 6.71 -16.94 0.67
CA ILE A 36 6.59 -15.71 -0.13
C ILE A 36 7.89 -14.90 -0.03
N ARG A 37 8.49 -14.80 1.15
CA ARG A 37 9.79 -14.14 1.34
C ARG A 37 10.85 -14.76 0.44
N ASP A 38 10.96 -16.07 0.40
CA ASP A 38 11.95 -16.78 -0.42
C ASP A 38 11.71 -16.55 -1.92
N GLN A 39 10.45 -16.48 -2.37
CA GLN A 39 10.13 -16.11 -3.74
C GLN A 39 10.51 -14.66 -4.05
N LEU A 40 10.24 -13.72 -3.13
CA LEU A 40 10.56 -12.30 -3.31
C LEU A 40 12.08 -12.01 -3.28
N LEU A 41 12.85 -12.76 -2.48
CA LEU A 41 14.30 -12.63 -2.37
C LEU A 41 15.07 -13.49 -3.38
N GLY A 42 14.34 -14.30 -4.16
CA GLY A 42 14.89 -15.00 -5.29
C GLY A 42 15.36 -14.05 -6.39
N TRP A 43 16.09 -14.58 -7.37
CA TRP A 43 16.54 -13.84 -8.54
C TRP A 43 15.84 -14.39 -9.78
N PRO A 44 14.56 -14.02 -10.03
CA PRO A 44 13.87 -14.52 -11.20
C PRO A 44 14.47 -13.89 -12.46
N GLU A 45 14.57 -14.66 -13.54
CA GLU A 45 15.03 -14.16 -14.84
C GLU A 45 14.03 -13.17 -15.48
N HIS A 46 12.78 -13.15 -14.99
CA HIS A 46 11.67 -12.38 -15.54
C HIS A 46 10.78 -11.77 -14.43
N LEU A 47 9.85 -10.89 -14.83
CA LEU A 47 8.86 -10.30 -13.93
C LEU A 47 7.97 -11.39 -13.29
N GLN A 48 7.82 -11.34 -11.96
CA GLN A 48 7.03 -12.30 -11.18
C GLN A 48 5.80 -11.64 -10.57
N ILE A 49 4.67 -12.37 -10.56
CA ILE A 49 3.44 -11.99 -9.85
C ILE A 49 3.16 -13.04 -8.78
N ILE A 50 3.03 -12.61 -7.52
CA ILE A 50 2.69 -13.47 -6.38
C ILE A 50 1.30 -13.06 -5.89
N SER A 51 0.35 -13.99 -5.91
CA SER A 51 -1.02 -13.77 -5.46
C SER A 51 -1.23 -14.33 -4.05
N ILE A 52 -1.80 -13.52 -3.17
CA ILE A 52 -2.24 -13.96 -1.83
C ILE A 52 -3.77 -14.01 -1.84
N SER A 53 -4.30 -15.22 -2.01
CA SER A 53 -5.75 -15.47 -2.09
C SER A 53 -6.24 -16.31 -0.90
N GLY A 54 -7.50 -16.16 -0.52
CA GLY A 54 -8.09 -16.90 0.60
C GLY A 54 -9.33 -16.22 1.17
N THR A 55 -9.94 -16.84 2.18
CA THR A 55 -11.17 -16.37 2.83
C THR A 55 -11.03 -14.94 3.39
N PRO A 56 -12.12 -14.16 3.45
CA PRO A 56 -12.14 -12.90 4.17
C PRO A 56 -11.63 -13.07 5.61
N ALA A 57 -11.02 -12.04 6.18
CA ALA A 57 -10.51 -12.00 7.56
C ALA A 57 -9.33 -12.94 7.90
N LEU A 58 -8.77 -13.70 6.96
CA LEU A 58 -7.57 -14.54 7.19
C LEU A 58 -6.24 -13.75 7.27
N GLY A 59 -6.28 -12.43 7.47
CA GLY A 59 -5.05 -11.64 7.60
C GLY A 59 -4.19 -11.50 6.33
N LYS A 60 -4.72 -11.76 5.12
CA LYS A 60 -3.95 -11.66 3.86
C LYS A 60 -3.25 -10.30 3.66
N THR A 61 -3.98 -9.21 3.89
CA THR A 61 -3.42 -7.85 3.80
C THR A 61 -2.39 -7.62 4.91
N THR A 62 -2.57 -8.22 6.08
CA THR A 62 -1.59 -8.19 7.18
C THR A 62 -0.31 -8.92 6.79
N LEU A 63 -0.40 -10.12 6.20
CA LEU A 63 0.75 -10.86 5.68
C LEU A 63 1.52 -10.04 4.64
N ALA A 64 0.80 -9.47 3.66
CA ALA A 64 1.40 -8.60 2.64
C ALA A 64 2.09 -7.37 3.26
N LYS A 65 1.46 -6.73 4.26
CA LYS A 65 2.06 -5.59 4.98
C LYS A 65 3.30 -6.01 5.78
N LYS A 66 3.28 -7.16 6.44
CA LYS A 66 4.42 -7.69 7.20
C LYS A 66 5.62 -7.90 6.28
N LEU A 67 5.42 -8.59 5.16
CA LEU A 67 6.45 -8.82 4.13
C LEU A 67 6.93 -7.51 3.50
N TYR A 68 6.03 -6.56 3.23
CA TYR A 68 6.39 -5.26 2.68
C TYR A 68 7.38 -4.49 3.57
N HIS A 69 7.26 -4.64 4.90
CA HIS A 69 8.14 -3.98 5.88
C HIS A 69 9.27 -4.89 6.40
N ASP A 70 9.38 -6.13 5.91
CA ASP A 70 10.45 -7.04 6.30
C ASP A 70 11.82 -6.42 5.95
N PRO A 71 12.78 -6.35 6.90
CA PRO A 71 14.07 -5.72 6.65
C PRO A 71 14.84 -6.30 5.46
N ASN A 72 14.72 -7.60 5.20
CA ASN A 72 15.39 -8.24 4.06
C ASN A 72 14.76 -7.80 2.74
N ILE A 73 13.43 -7.69 2.70
CA ILE A 73 12.68 -7.19 1.53
C ILE A 73 12.98 -5.70 1.32
N VAL A 74 13.01 -4.91 2.40
CA VAL A 74 13.38 -3.49 2.38
C VAL A 74 14.78 -3.30 1.78
N TYR A 75 15.73 -4.15 2.16
CA TYR A 75 17.10 -4.10 1.67
C TYR A 75 17.23 -4.58 0.22
N HIS A 76 16.47 -5.61 -0.18
CA HIS A 76 16.54 -6.20 -1.51
C HIS A 76 15.95 -5.29 -2.61
N PHE A 77 14.84 -4.60 -2.33
CA PHE A 77 14.14 -3.78 -3.32
C PHE A 77 14.47 -2.28 -3.19
N HIS A 78 15.13 -1.71 -4.20
CA HIS A 78 15.45 -0.26 -4.27
C HIS A 78 14.22 0.65 -4.18
N LYS A 79 13.10 0.22 -4.76
CA LYS A 79 11.81 0.93 -4.76
C LYS A 79 10.72 -0.07 -4.44
N ARG A 80 9.75 0.39 -3.64
CA ARG A 80 8.57 -0.37 -3.22
C ARG A 80 7.38 0.59 -3.21
N SER A 81 6.22 0.09 -3.63
CA SER A 81 4.97 0.82 -3.69
C SER A 81 3.87 0.03 -3.00
N TRP A 82 2.92 0.74 -2.41
CA TRP A 82 1.71 0.15 -1.83
C TRP A 82 0.50 0.95 -2.28
N CYS A 83 -0.45 0.28 -2.93
CA CYS A 83 -1.71 0.87 -3.40
C CYS A 83 -2.88 -0.01 -2.96
N ALA A 84 -3.92 0.61 -2.42
CA ALA A 84 -5.18 -0.06 -2.11
C ALA A 84 -6.20 0.25 -3.22
N VAL A 85 -6.73 -0.79 -3.84
CA VAL A 85 -7.68 -0.64 -4.95
C VAL A 85 -9.09 -0.95 -4.46
N SER A 86 -10.02 -0.01 -4.65
CA SER A 86 -11.45 -0.20 -4.38
C SER A 86 -12.15 -0.96 -5.51
N GLN A 87 -13.35 -1.49 -5.23
CA GLN A 87 -14.14 -2.23 -6.22
C GLN A 87 -14.44 -1.39 -7.47
N THR A 88 -14.73 -0.11 -7.27
CA THR A 88 -14.74 0.89 -8.33
C THR A 88 -13.38 1.58 -8.36
N TYR A 89 -12.67 1.50 -9.48
CA TYR A 89 -11.37 2.15 -9.63
C TYR A 89 -11.24 2.79 -11.02
N GLN A 90 -10.33 3.77 -11.12
CA GLN A 90 -9.90 4.35 -12.38
C GLN A 90 -8.41 4.04 -12.56
N ARG A 91 -8.01 3.56 -13.75
CA ARG A 91 -6.62 3.18 -14.04
C ARG A 91 -5.64 4.31 -13.71
N ARG A 92 -5.97 5.54 -14.12
CA ARG A 92 -5.16 6.74 -13.85
C ARG A 92 -4.88 6.91 -12.35
N ASN A 93 -5.90 6.78 -11.51
CA ASN A 93 -5.75 6.96 -10.07
C ASN A 93 -4.85 5.88 -9.46
N ILE A 94 -4.95 4.62 -9.92
CA ILE A 94 -4.05 3.55 -9.47
C ILE A 94 -2.59 3.86 -9.84
N LEU A 95 -2.34 4.30 -11.08
CA LEU A 95 -0.98 4.64 -11.52
C LEU A 95 -0.41 5.79 -10.71
N ILE A 96 -1.21 6.84 -10.46
CA ILE A 96 -0.84 7.96 -9.60
C ILE A 96 -0.55 7.47 -8.18
N ASP A 97 -1.39 6.63 -7.59
CA ASP A 97 -1.18 6.11 -6.23
C ASP A 97 0.10 5.26 -6.12
N ILE A 98 0.36 4.39 -7.11
CA ILE A 98 1.59 3.58 -7.16
C ILE A 98 2.82 4.48 -7.25
N LEU A 99 2.81 5.45 -8.16
CA LEU A 99 3.93 6.37 -8.36
C LEU A 99 4.16 7.23 -7.12
N THR A 100 3.11 7.84 -6.58
CA THR A 100 3.21 8.75 -5.42
C THR A 100 3.50 8.02 -4.11
N SER A 101 3.25 6.70 -4.02
CA SER A 101 3.64 5.88 -2.86
C SER A 101 5.15 5.63 -2.76
N MET A 102 5.92 5.86 -3.84
CA MET A 102 7.37 5.73 -3.82
C MET A 102 8.03 6.98 -3.23
N SER A 103 9.00 6.79 -2.33
CA SER A 103 9.78 7.90 -1.81
C SER A 103 10.61 8.59 -2.91
N GLY A 104 10.51 9.91 -2.98
CA GLY A 104 11.33 10.77 -3.83
C GLY A 104 10.69 11.26 -5.14
N LEU A 105 9.41 10.98 -5.40
CA LEU A 105 8.71 11.54 -6.55
C LEU A 105 7.85 12.76 -6.19
N ASN A 106 7.83 13.77 -7.07
CA ASN A 106 7.00 14.96 -6.91
C ASN A 106 5.55 14.64 -7.27
N LYS A 107 4.67 14.67 -6.26
CA LYS A 107 3.25 14.35 -6.40
C LYS A 107 2.53 15.30 -7.36
N ASP A 108 2.80 16.60 -7.28
CA ASP A 108 2.15 17.61 -8.12
C ASP A 108 2.54 17.39 -9.59
N ALA A 109 3.82 17.12 -9.84
CA ALA A 109 4.29 16.81 -11.19
C ALA A 109 3.64 15.55 -11.76
N ILE A 110 3.42 14.50 -10.94
CA ILE A 110 2.75 13.26 -11.38
C ILE A 110 1.28 13.51 -11.69
N MET A 111 0.60 14.34 -10.91
CA MET A 111 -0.83 14.65 -11.13
C MET A 111 -1.07 15.37 -12.45
N ASP A 112 -0.11 16.16 -12.91
CA ASP A 112 -0.17 16.93 -14.14
C ASP A 112 0.23 16.13 -15.40
N MET A 113 0.75 14.91 -15.25
CA MET A 113 1.13 14.06 -16.39
C MET A 113 -0.11 13.63 -17.18
N ASP A 114 -0.04 13.62 -18.50
CA ASP A 114 -1.06 12.99 -19.34
C ASP A 114 -1.08 11.46 -19.17
N ASP A 115 -2.15 10.82 -19.66
CA ASP A 115 -2.33 9.37 -19.52
C ASP A 115 -1.28 8.57 -20.30
N GLU A 116 -0.76 9.08 -21.42
CA GLU A 116 0.28 8.41 -22.21
C GLU A 116 1.62 8.36 -21.46
N SER A 117 1.95 9.43 -20.74
CA SER A 117 3.15 9.55 -19.93
C SER A 117 3.07 8.77 -18.62
N LEU A 118 1.85 8.53 -18.11
CA LEU A 118 1.60 7.65 -16.97
C LEU A 118 1.65 6.16 -17.34
N GLY A 119 1.32 5.82 -18.60
CA GLY A 119 1.52 4.50 -19.21
C GLY A 119 0.31 3.81 -19.83
#